data_AF-A0A9Q1BCZ9-F1
#
_entry.id   AF-A0A9Q1BCZ9-F1
#
_cell.length_a   1.000
_cell.length_b   1.000
_cell.length_c   1.000
_cell.angle_alpha   90.00
_cell.angle_beta   90.00
_cell.angle_gamma   90.00
#
_symmetry.space_group_name_H-M   'P 1'
#
loop_
_entity.id
_entity.type
_entity.pdbx_description
1 polymer ?
#
loop_
_entity_poly.entity_id
_entity_poly.type
_entity_poly.pdbx_seq_one_letter_code
_entity_poly.pdbx_strand_id
1 'polypeptide(L)'
;MFPLTQTMILSPLTQDLPSEQLAQITANYKKISCELKNMKFGEDITFAQFLNRLQMSEQEYITAVRSSLTIEKVFLKRSPNEIRVNNYNTFLLRTWRANMDLQFVLHPYACAMYIVSYISKSQRGMSRLLQHAVQECKEGNSSIRESVRHIGNKFLNHIEMGAQEAVYYVLQIPLRKATRSFIFINTSPPENRSFLLKPLCKISELPDNSHDVESDTLLKKYVRRPRIMENICLADFAAWYDFSFEQDDELVDTLLEDDHPPEIISIQHNNQDNQIYHVGKMLIKKRSNPKIIRYVRYNEHNDSENHFREQLMLFIPWRKECNIIGNSTNFQQKYEKLKCQILIKARNYNKNNFAFEDLFVTENNNCMIMNRKLSTVPQMHHTGRHKMR
;
A
#
# COMPACT_ATOMS: atom_id res chain seq x y z
N MET A 1 2.64 29.31 4.28
CA MET A 1 3.93 28.58 4.27
C MET A 1 4.87 29.21 5.28
N PHE A 2 5.87 28.49 5.75
CA PHE A 2 6.82 28.99 6.76
C PHE A 2 7.98 29.72 6.07
N PRO A 3 8.26 30.99 6.43
CA PRO A 3 9.46 31.69 5.98
C PRO A 3 10.73 30.99 6.44
N LEU A 4 11.72 30.89 5.55
CA LEU A 4 13.04 30.32 5.82
C LEU A 4 14.09 30.99 4.93
N THR A 5 15.28 31.21 5.48
CA THR A 5 16.42 31.84 4.79
C THR A 5 17.05 30.94 3.73
N GLN A 6 16.87 29.62 3.87
CA GLN A 6 17.43 28.59 3.00
C GLN A 6 16.45 27.43 2.78
N THR A 7 16.65 26.70 1.68
CA THR A 7 15.93 25.45 1.41
C THR A 7 16.55 24.35 2.27
N MET A 8 15.74 23.62 3.01
CA MET A 8 16.22 22.55 3.89
C MET A 8 15.18 21.44 4.05
N ILE A 9 15.67 20.25 4.41
CA ILE A 9 14.83 19.12 4.81
C ILE A 9 14.69 19.19 6.33
N LEU A 10 13.44 19.16 6.81
CA LEU A 10 13.13 19.11 8.23
C LEU A 10 12.51 17.76 8.57
N SER A 11 13.10 17.09 9.55
CA SER A 11 12.59 15.85 10.12
C SER A 11 11.74 16.12 11.37
N PRO A 12 10.77 15.26 11.70
CA PRO A 12 10.03 15.32 12.97
C PRO A 12 10.95 15.42 14.19
N LEU A 13 10.39 15.86 15.31
CA LEU A 13 11.11 15.79 16.59
C LEU A 13 11.22 14.32 17.04
N THR A 14 12.33 13.97 17.67
CA THR A 14 12.51 12.67 18.30
C THR A 14 11.58 12.53 19.51
N GLN A 15 11.08 11.32 19.77
CA GLN A 15 10.00 11.06 20.74
C GLN A 15 10.42 11.23 22.22
N ASP A 16 11.70 11.45 22.49
CA ASP A 16 12.28 11.43 23.84
C ASP A 16 12.49 12.82 24.48
N LEU A 17 11.75 13.84 24.04
CA LEU A 17 11.87 15.19 24.61
C LEU A 17 11.10 15.32 25.94
N PRO A 18 11.66 15.99 26.97
CA PRO A 18 10.97 16.27 28.22
C PRO A 18 9.63 17.01 28.03
N SER A 19 8.61 16.67 28.83
CA SER A 19 7.25 17.20 28.71
C SER A 19 7.18 18.73 28.75
N GLU A 20 8.02 19.38 29.57
CA GLU A 20 8.08 20.83 29.70
C GLU A 20 8.60 21.50 28.41
N GLN A 21 9.60 20.90 27.76
CA GLN A 21 10.11 21.37 26.48
C GLN A 21 9.07 21.21 25.37
N LEU A 22 8.33 20.09 25.35
CA LEU A 22 7.25 19.87 24.39
C LEU A 22 6.13 20.91 24.53
N ALA A 23 5.78 21.28 25.76
CA ALA A 23 4.79 22.32 26.01
C ALA A 23 5.25 23.68 25.45
N GLN A 24 6.51 24.06 25.68
CA GLN A 24 7.09 25.30 25.17
C GLN A 24 7.16 25.31 23.63
N ILE A 25 7.63 24.22 23.03
CA ILE A 25 7.70 24.06 21.56
C ILE A 25 6.30 24.19 20.94
N THR A 26 5.30 23.57 21.55
CA THR A 26 3.89 23.65 21.10
C THR A 26 3.35 25.07 21.22
N ALA A 27 3.67 25.79 22.29
CA ALA A 27 3.30 27.20 22.46
C ALA A 27 3.94 28.09 21.39
N ASN A 28 5.24 27.88 21.12
CA ASN A 28 5.98 28.56 20.06
C ASN A 28 5.37 28.30 18.68
N TYR A 29 5.01 27.06 18.36
CA TYR A 29 4.33 26.73 17.10
C TYR A 29 2.98 27.44 16.95
N LYS A 30 2.21 27.56 18.04
CA LYS A 30 0.96 28.33 18.05
C LYS A 30 1.20 29.83 17.81
N LYS A 31 2.23 30.42 18.42
CA LYS A 31 2.63 31.82 18.17
C LYS A 31 2.95 32.05 16.69
N ILE A 32 3.79 31.19 16.10
CA ILE A 32 4.13 31.23 14.67
C ILE A 32 2.87 31.15 13.82
N SER A 33 1.98 30.19 14.12
CA SER A 33 0.74 29.99 13.36
C SER A 33 -0.21 31.18 13.45
N CYS A 34 -0.24 31.89 14.59
CA CYS A 34 -1.03 33.09 14.78
C CYS A 34 -0.47 34.26 13.96
N GLU A 35 0.84 34.51 14.05
CA GLU A 35 1.50 35.59 13.34
C GLU A 35 1.38 35.42 11.81
N LEU A 36 1.60 34.21 11.31
CA LEU A 36 1.42 33.91 9.89
C LEU A 36 -0.03 34.12 9.40
N LYS A 37 -1.04 33.97 10.28
CA LYS A 37 -2.43 34.32 9.96
C LYS A 37 -2.62 35.84 9.94
N ASN A 38 -2.03 36.55 10.89
CA ASN A 38 -2.12 38.01 11.00
C ASN A 38 -1.52 38.72 9.78
N MET A 39 -0.39 38.22 9.27
CA MET A 39 0.26 38.72 8.06
C MET A 39 -0.58 38.58 6.78
N LYS A 40 -1.69 37.82 6.80
CA LYS A 40 -2.62 37.56 5.69
C LYS A 40 -1.93 37.10 4.40
N PHE A 41 -1.52 38.04 3.54
CA PHE A 41 -0.88 37.81 2.24
C PHE A 41 0.64 37.76 2.30
N GLY A 42 1.23 38.11 3.45
CA GLY A 42 2.65 38.31 3.63
C GLY A 42 2.96 39.78 3.85
N GLU A 43 4.13 40.04 4.42
CA GLU A 43 4.63 41.39 4.68
C GLU A 43 6.05 41.50 4.16
N ASP A 44 6.40 42.68 3.64
CA ASP A 44 7.75 42.96 3.16
C ASP A 44 8.68 43.28 4.34
N ILE A 45 8.97 42.25 5.12
CA ILE A 45 9.88 42.28 6.26
C ILE A 45 10.96 41.22 6.08
N THR A 46 12.12 41.44 6.68
CA THR A 46 13.18 40.44 6.69
C THR A 46 12.83 39.28 7.63
N PHE A 47 13.45 38.12 7.42
CA PHE A 47 13.29 36.98 8.33
C PHE A 47 13.71 37.32 9.77
N ALA A 48 14.76 38.12 9.95
CA ALA A 48 15.20 38.59 11.27
C ALA A 48 14.14 39.47 11.96
N GLN A 49 13.50 40.39 11.22
CA GLN A 49 12.40 41.20 11.76
C GLN A 49 11.19 40.34 12.14
N PHE A 50 10.88 39.32 11.33
CA PHE A 50 9.82 38.36 11.62
C PHE A 50 10.11 37.57 12.92
N LEU A 51 11.35 37.09 13.11
CA LEU A 51 11.78 36.43 14.33
C LEU A 51 11.73 37.35 15.56
N ASN A 52 12.12 38.63 15.40
CA ASN A 52 12.04 39.63 16.48
C ASN A 52 10.59 39.85 16.94
N ARG A 53 9.60 39.86 16.03
CA ARG A 53 8.18 39.94 16.41
C ARG A 53 7.72 38.72 17.20
N LEU A 54 8.21 37.55 16.84
CA LEU A 54 7.91 36.31 17.55
C LEU A 54 8.64 36.20 18.89
N GLN A 55 9.68 37.02 19.11
CA GLN A 55 10.61 36.94 20.24
C GLN A 55 11.24 35.54 20.34
N MET A 56 11.75 35.05 19.20
CA MET A 56 12.33 33.71 19.08
C MET A 56 13.64 33.75 18.28
N SER A 57 14.58 32.88 18.63
CA SER A 57 15.73 32.57 17.79
C SER A 57 15.34 31.73 16.57
N GLU A 58 16.21 31.68 15.56
CA GLU A 58 16.02 30.84 14.37
C GLU A 58 15.94 29.34 14.73
N GLN A 59 16.73 28.90 15.72
CA GLN A 59 16.72 27.51 16.17
C GLN A 59 15.40 27.13 16.85
N GLU A 60 14.87 28.00 17.72
CA GLU A 60 13.56 27.79 18.35
C GLU A 60 12.43 27.79 17.32
N TYR A 61 12.52 28.67 16.31
CA TYR A 61 11.58 28.71 15.20
C TYR A 61 11.58 27.39 14.41
N ILE A 62 12.74 26.92 13.99
CA ILE A 62 12.88 25.66 13.25
C ILE A 62 12.38 24.49 14.09
N THR A 63 12.72 24.44 15.38
CA THR A 63 12.28 23.39 16.30
C THR A 63 10.76 23.39 16.46
N ALA A 64 10.14 24.56 16.59
CA ALA A 64 8.69 24.69 16.62
C ALA A 64 8.04 24.22 15.32
N VAL A 65 8.59 24.54 14.14
CA VAL A 65 8.09 24.05 12.86
C VAL A 65 8.21 22.52 12.77
N ARG A 66 9.34 21.95 13.19
CA ARG A 66 9.56 20.49 13.22
C ARG A 66 8.55 19.74 14.09
N SER A 67 8.06 20.35 15.17
CA SER A 67 7.02 19.75 16.03
C SER A 67 5.70 19.45 15.32
N SER A 68 5.43 20.12 14.20
CA SER A 68 4.21 19.92 13.40
C SER A 68 4.32 18.78 12.39
N LEU A 69 5.50 18.18 12.25
CA LEU A 69 5.80 17.18 11.24
C LEU A 69 5.63 15.77 11.81
N THR A 70 4.95 14.92 11.05
CA THR A 70 4.90 13.47 11.29
C THR A 70 5.86 12.69 10.39
N ILE A 71 6.30 13.31 9.29
CA ILE A 71 7.24 12.77 8.31
C ILE A 71 8.19 13.88 7.86
N GLU A 72 9.35 13.49 7.34
CA GLU A 72 10.32 14.43 6.79
C GLU A 72 9.76 15.19 5.59
N LYS A 73 10.08 16.48 5.49
CA LYS A 73 9.56 17.35 4.43
C LYS A 73 10.59 18.37 3.96
N VAL A 74 10.60 18.63 2.66
CA VAL A 74 11.37 19.73 2.06
C VAL A 74 10.64 21.05 2.29
N PHE A 75 11.34 22.01 2.88
CA PHE A 75 10.92 23.40 2.95
C PHE A 75 11.82 24.24 2.05
N LEU A 76 11.21 24.96 1.12
CA LEU A 76 11.95 25.87 0.24
C LEU A 76 12.21 27.20 0.95
N LYS A 77 13.35 27.81 0.61
CA LYS A 77 13.65 29.21 0.95
C LYS A 77 12.47 30.09 0.59
N ARG A 78 12.00 30.90 1.54
CA ARG A 78 10.91 31.87 1.36
C ARG A 78 11.06 33.06 2.28
N SER A 79 10.80 34.25 1.75
CA SER A 79 10.65 35.45 2.57
C SER A 79 9.24 35.56 3.16
N PRO A 80 9.06 36.37 4.22
CA PRO A 80 7.75 36.64 4.84
C PRO A 80 6.69 37.22 3.87
N ASN A 81 7.08 37.87 2.79
CA ASN A 81 6.17 38.36 1.74
C ASN A 81 5.67 37.24 0.79
N GLU A 82 6.31 36.07 0.78
CA GLU A 82 6.01 34.95 -0.12
C GLU A 82 5.14 33.85 0.55
N ILE A 83 4.64 34.07 1.77
CA ILE A 83 3.97 33.01 2.55
C ILE A 83 2.70 32.43 1.90
N ARG A 84 2.12 33.14 0.92
CA ARG A 84 0.96 32.71 0.11
C ARG A 84 1.31 32.34 -1.34
N VAL A 85 2.58 32.38 -1.72
CA VAL A 85 3.03 31.98 -3.06
C VAL A 85 3.25 30.48 -3.06
N ASN A 86 2.36 29.74 -3.74
CA ASN A 86 2.49 28.30 -3.92
C ASN A 86 3.81 27.94 -4.60
N ASN A 87 4.25 26.71 -4.43
CA ASN A 87 5.38 26.20 -5.19
C ASN A 87 5.03 26.06 -6.65
N TYR A 88 5.87 26.63 -7.50
CA TYR A 88 5.70 26.59 -8.94
C TYR A 88 7.03 26.28 -9.61
N ASN A 89 6.95 25.70 -10.80
CA ASN A 89 8.09 25.59 -11.71
C ASN A 89 8.02 26.76 -12.69
N THR A 90 9.09 27.56 -12.79
CA THR A 90 9.11 28.77 -13.63
C THR A 90 8.84 28.49 -15.11
N PHE A 91 9.36 27.38 -15.64
CA PHE A 91 9.16 26.96 -17.02
C PHE A 91 7.71 26.54 -17.28
N LEU A 92 7.15 25.71 -16.38
CA LEU A 92 5.74 25.31 -16.46
C LEU A 92 4.80 26.50 -16.29
N LEU A 93 5.11 27.46 -15.42
CA LEU A 93 4.29 28.66 -15.23
C LEU A 93 4.25 29.50 -16.49
N ARG A 94 5.39 29.71 -17.16
CA ARG A 94 5.47 30.48 -18.41
C ARG A 94 4.70 29.81 -19.55
N THR A 95 4.73 28.47 -19.59
CA THR A 95 4.13 27.68 -20.68
C THR A 95 2.63 27.46 -20.44
N TRP A 96 2.24 26.98 -19.26
CA TRP A 96 0.86 26.63 -18.91
C TRP A 96 0.06 27.85 -18.44
N ARG A 97 0.67 28.82 -17.75
CA ARG A 97 -0.01 30.02 -17.20
C ARG A 97 -1.18 29.68 -16.26
N ALA A 98 -1.09 28.57 -15.54
CA ALA A 98 -2.06 28.15 -14.52
C ALA A 98 -1.42 28.09 -13.14
N ASN A 99 -2.24 28.18 -12.09
CA ASN A 99 -1.79 27.99 -10.71
C ASN A 99 -1.21 26.58 -10.52
N MET A 100 -0.09 26.49 -9.81
CA MET A 100 0.56 25.22 -9.47
C MET A 100 0.71 25.09 -7.96
N ASP A 101 0.72 23.86 -7.48
CA ASP A 101 1.04 23.51 -6.09
C ASP A 101 1.95 22.28 -6.10
N LEU A 102 3.26 22.52 -6.27
CA LEU A 102 4.26 21.47 -6.38
C LEU A 102 4.85 21.12 -5.01
N GLN A 103 4.96 19.84 -4.67
CA GLN A 103 5.60 19.41 -3.42
C GLN A 103 6.62 18.31 -3.71
N PHE A 104 7.81 18.45 -3.12
CA PHE A 104 8.79 17.39 -3.13
C PHE A 104 8.32 16.26 -2.21
N VAL A 105 8.37 15.04 -2.72
CA VAL A 105 8.04 13.85 -1.95
C VAL A 105 9.33 13.11 -1.65
N LEU A 106 9.65 12.99 -0.36
CA LEU A 106 10.85 12.30 0.12
C LEU A 106 10.62 10.81 0.38
N HIS A 107 9.36 10.37 0.44
CA HIS A 107 9.02 8.99 0.77
C HIS A 107 7.87 8.48 -0.11
N PRO A 108 7.99 7.33 -0.79
CA PRO A 108 6.95 6.79 -1.68
C PRO A 108 5.61 6.52 -0.97
N TYR A 109 5.65 6.09 0.29
CA TYR A 109 4.45 6.04 1.15
C TYR A 109 3.74 7.39 1.27
N ALA A 110 4.47 8.50 1.40
CA ALA A 110 3.85 9.83 1.49
C ALA A 110 3.13 10.20 0.17
N CYS A 111 3.68 9.80 -0.99
CA CYS A 111 2.99 9.93 -2.27
C CYS A 111 1.67 9.13 -2.27
N ALA A 112 1.73 7.84 -1.89
CA ALA A 112 0.56 6.97 -1.85
C ALA A 112 -0.52 7.51 -0.90
N MET A 113 -0.13 7.92 0.31
CA MET A 113 -1.04 8.51 1.30
C MET A 113 -1.64 9.81 0.81
N TYR A 114 -0.89 10.65 0.09
CA TYR A 114 -1.43 11.87 -0.51
C TYR A 114 -2.49 11.55 -1.56
N ILE A 115 -2.22 10.62 -2.48
CA ILE A 115 -3.18 10.18 -3.51
C ILE A 115 -4.45 9.63 -2.86
N VAL A 116 -4.32 8.73 -1.88
CA VAL A 116 -5.46 8.16 -1.14
C VAL A 116 -6.25 9.25 -0.44
N SER A 117 -5.59 10.20 0.21
CA SER A 117 -6.22 11.32 0.92
C SER A 117 -6.96 12.27 -0.02
N TYR A 118 -6.51 12.38 -1.27
CA TYR A 118 -7.15 13.19 -2.30
C TYR A 118 -8.38 12.48 -2.89
N ILE A 119 -8.26 11.20 -3.25
CA ILE A 119 -9.37 10.39 -3.78
C ILE A 119 -10.48 10.27 -2.73
N SER A 120 -10.13 10.09 -1.45
CA SER A 120 -11.10 9.99 -0.35
C SER A 120 -11.61 11.33 0.18
N LYS A 121 -11.24 12.47 -0.45
CA LYS A 121 -11.58 13.81 0.06
C LYS A 121 -13.07 14.07 0.14
N SER A 122 -13.86 13.61 -0.84
CA SER A 122 -15.33 13.71 -0.84
C SER A 122 -15.99 12.81 0.20
N GLN A 123 -15.29 11.77 0.66
CA GLN A 123 -15.81 10.76 1.59
C GLN A 123 -15.39 11.02 3.05
N ARG A 124 -14.87 12.23 3.35
CA ARG A 124 -14.46 12.63 4.69
C ARG A 124 -15.68 12.64 5.63
N GLY A 125 -15.76 11.64 6.51
CA GLY A 125 -16.86 11.48 7.47
C GLY A 125 -17.53 10.11 7.38
N MET A 126 -17.43 9.42 6.23
CA MET A 126 -18.00 8.09 6.04
C MET A 126 -17.45 7.08 7.06
N SER A 127 -16.17 7.15 7.42
CA SER A 127 -15.61 6.26 8.43
C SER A 127 -16.28 6.40 9.80
N ARG A 128 -16.58 7.63 10.25
CA ARG A 128 -17.25 7.87 11.53
C ARG A 128 -18.69 7.35 11.50
N LEU A 129 -19.38 7.59 10.40
CA LEU A 129 -20.74 7.11 10.18
C LEU A 129 -20.81 5.58 10.20
N LEU A 130 -19.90 4.92 9.50
CA LEU A 130 -19.82 3.45 9.47
C LEU A 130 -19.43 2.88 10.84
N GLN A 131 -18.53 3.52 11.58
CA GLN A 131 -18.19 3.12 12.95
C GLN A 131 -19.41 3.20 13.87
N HIS A 132 -20.20 4.27 13.76
CA HIS A 132 -21.44 4.42 14.53
C HIS A 132 -22.47 3.33 14.16
N ALA A 133 -22.66 3.06 12.87
CA ALA A 133 -23.56 1.99 12.41
C ALA A 133 -23.12 0.61 12.92
N VAL A 134 -21.81 0.33 12.96
CA VAL A 134 -21.28 -0.92 13.54
C VAL A 134 -21.54 -0.99 15.04
N GLN A 135 -21.40 0.13 15.76
CA GLN A 135 -21.65 0.19 17.19
C GLN A 135 -23.15 -0.03 17.50
N GLU A 136 -24.05 0.62 16.76
CA GLU A 136 -25.51 0.41 16.84
C GLU A 136 -25.87 -1.08 16.67
N CYS A 137 -25.28 -1.78 15.69
CA CYS A 137 -25.53 -3.20 15.47
C CYS A 137 -25.06 -4.09 16.63
N LYS A 138 -23.91 -3.75 17.24
CA LYS A 138 -23.36 -4.48 18.38
C LYS A 138 -24.23 -4.32 19.62
N GLU A 139 -24.73 -3.11 19.87
CA GLU A 139 -25.62 -2.81 21.00
C GLU A 139 -27.01 -3.43 20.82
N GLY A 140 -27.49 -3.50 19.58
CA GLY A 140 -28.80 -4.06 19.24
C GLY A 140 -28.88 -5.58 19.15
N ASN A 141 -27.81 -6.33 19.47
CA ASN A 141 -27.72 -7.80 19.30
C ASN A 141 -28.23 -8.29 17.93
N SER A 142 -27.99 -7.50 16.87
CA SER A 142 -28.50 -7.80 15.52
C SER A 142 -27.81 -9.04 14.95
N SER A 143 -28.55 -9.82 14.16
CA SER A 143 -27.92 -10.91 13.38
C SER A 143 -26.89 -10.35 12.39
N ILE A 144 -25.97 -11.20 11.91
CA ILE A 144 -24.97 -10.80 10.90
C ILE A 144 -25.64 -10.22 9.65
N ARG A 145 -26.74 -10.83 9.20
CA ARG A 145 -27.49 -10.38 8.01
C ARG A 145 -28.11 -9.00 8.21
N GLU A 146 -28.74 -8.77 9.36
CA GLU A 146 -29.32 -7.47 9.69
C GLU A 146 -28.24 -6.41 9.84
N SER A 147 -27.11 -6.76 10.46
CA SER A 147 -25.96 -5.87 10.62
C SER A 147 -25.41 -5.42 9.27
N VAL A 148 -25.20 -6.35 8.34
CA VAL A 148 -24.74 -6.03 6.98
C VAL A 148 -25.74 -5.15 6.25
N ARG A 149 -27.04 -5.43 6.37
CA ARG A 149 -28.10 -4.62 5.74
C ARG A 149 -28.16 -3.21 6.33
N HIS A 150 -28.05 -3.07 7.65
CA HIS A 150 -28.07 -1.79 8.34
C HIS A 150 -26.88 -0.91 7.93
N ILE A 151 -25.68 -1.47 7.98
CA ILE A 151 -24.45 -0.78 7.56
C ILE A 151 -24.54 -0.41 6.08
N GLY A 152 -24.99 -1.33 5.23
CA GLY A 152 -25.18 -1.09 3.79
C GLY A 152 -26.18 0.04 3.51
N ASN A 153 -27.32 0.05 4.19
CA ASN A 153 -28.32 1.11 4.04
C ASN A 153 -27.78 2.47 4.53
N LYS A 154 -27.10 2.50 5.67
CA LYS A 154 -26.46 3.73 6.17
C LYS A 154 -25.42 4.25 5.17
N PHE A 155 -24.62 3.36 4.57
CA PHE A 155 -23.66 3.72 3.54
C PHE A 155 -24.33 4.29 2.29
N LEU A 156 -25.29 3.57 1.70
CA LEU A 156 -25.95 3.95 0.45
C LEU A 156 -26.73 5.26 0.55
N ASN A 157 -27.34 5.54 1.72
CA ASN A 157 -28.09 6.79 1.94
C ASN A 157 -27.21 8.03 2.16
N HIS A 158 -25.92 7.85 2.51
CA HIS A 158 -25.01 8.97 2.81
C HIS A 158 -23.90 9.13 1.79
N ILE A 159 -23.64 8.13 0.94
CA ILE A 159 -22.64 8.28 -0.10
C ILE A 159 -23.16 9.17 -1.22
N GLU A 160 -22.41 10.23 -1.51
CA GLU A 160 -22.59 11.02 -2.73
C GLU A 160 -21.69 10.44 -3.82
N MET A 161 -22.31 10.10 -4.96
CA MET A 161 -21.63 9.46 -6.08
C MET A 161 -22.03 10.16 -7.37
N GLY A 162 -21.05 10.45 -8.23
CA GLY A 162 -21.31 11.03 -9.54
C GLY A 162 -22.05 10.04 -10.45
N ALA A 163 -22.90 10.53 -11.36
CA ALA A 163 -23.66 9.67 -12.28
C ALA A 163 -22.78 8.69 -13.08
N GLN A 164 -21.58 9.14 -13.49
CA GLN A 164 -20.61 8.31 -14.20
C GLN A 164 -20.09 7.16 -13.34
N GLU A 165 -19.77 7.43 -12.07
CA GLU A 165 -19.31 6.41 -11.12
C GLU A 165 -20.44 5.42 -10.80
N ALA A 166 -21.68 5.90 -10.65
CA ALA A 166 -22.85 5.05 -10.45
C ALA A 166 -23.08 4.09 -11.63
N VAL A 167 -22.92 4.55 -12.88
CA VAL A 167 -23.00 3.69 -14.07
C VAL A 167 -21.92 2.60 -14.03
N TYR A 168 -20.69 2.93 -13.63
CA TYR A 168 -19.63 1.92 -13.48
C TYR A 168 -20.00 0.85 -12.46
N TYR A 169 -20.57 1.24 -11.31
CA TYR A 169 -21.04 0.27 -10.31
C TYR A 169 -22.19 -0.60 -10.83
N VAL A 170 -23.22 0.00 -11.44
CA VAL A 170 -24.40 -0.72 -11.96
C VAL A 170 -24.02 -1.71 -13.06
N LEU A 171 -23.12 -1.31 -13.97
CA LEU A 171 -22.64 -2.15 -15.06
C LEU A 171 -21.48 -3.08 -14.66
N GLN A 172 -21.08 -3.08 -13.39
CA GLN A 172 -19.92 -3.83 -12.87
C GLN A 172 -18.63 -3.58 -13.67
N ILE A 173 -18.47 -2.37 -14.19
CA ILE A 173 -17.27 -1.98 -14.92
C ILE A 173 -16.15 -1.73 -13.90
N PRO A 174 -14.94 -2.30 -14.08
CA PRO A 174 -13.84 -2.07 -13.15
C PRO A 174 -13.45 -0.58 -13.06
N LEU A 175 -13.56 0.00 -11.86
CA LEU A 175 -13.15 1.38 -11.56
C LEU A 175 -11.64 1.61 -11.66
N ARG A 176 -10.85 0.54 -11.70
CA ARG A 176 -9.40 0.61 -11.88
C ARG A 176 -8.92 -0.50 -12.79
N LYS A 177 -7.86 -0.19 -13.54
CA LYS A 177 -7.06 -1.17 -14.25
C LYS A 177 -5.62 -1.04 -13.77
N ALA A 178 -4.94 -2.16 -13.59
CA ALA A 178 -3.54 -2.22 -13.19
C ALA A 178 -2.76 -3.07 -14.18
N THR A 179 -1.53 -2.67 -14.48
CA THR A 179 -0.62 -3.45 -15.34
C THR A 179 -0.19 -4.76 -14.68
N ARG A 180 -0.22 -4.82 -13.35
CA ARG A 180 0.07 -6.02 -12.57
C ARG A 180 -1.15 -6.49 -11.79
N SER A 181 -1.46 -7.77 -11.95
CA SER A 181 -2.44 -8.46 -11.12
C SER A 181 -1.88 -8.69 -9.71
N PHE A 182 -2.78 -8.79 -8.74
CA PHE A 182 -2.46 -9.12 -7.36
C PHE A 182 -3.11 -10.45 -6.97
N ILE A 183 -2.51 -11.15 -6.02
CA ILE A 183 -3.08 -12.37 -5.43
C ILE A 183 -2.82 -12.36 -3.93
N PHE A 184 -3.85 -12.67 -3.14
CA PHE A 184 -3.71 -12.88 -1.71
C PHE A 184 -3.51 -14.37 -1.44
N ILE A 185 -2.46 -14.70 -0.69
CA ILE A 185 -2.15 -16.05 -0.22
C ILE A 185 -2.59 -16.11 1.23
N ASN A 186 -3.62 -16.91 1.53
CA ASN A 186 -4.10 -17.08 2.90
C ASN A 186 -3.10 -17.94 3.68
N THR A 187 -2.20 -17.28 4.41
CA THR A 187 -1.15 -17.92 5.21
C THR A 187 -1.57 -18.21 6.64
N SER A 188 -2.83 -17.97 7.02
CA SER A 188 -3.36 -18.31 8.36
C SER A 188 -3.15 -19.79 8.69
N PRO A 189 -3.11 -20.19 9.98
CA PRO A 189 -3.13 -21.59 10.37
C PRO A 189 -4.32 -22.35 9.73
N PRO A 190 -4.18 -23.64 9.39
CA PRO A 190 -5.22 -24.42 8.69
C PRO A 190 -6.62 -24.28 9.30
N GLU A 191 -6.73 -24.36 10.62
CA GLU A 191 -7.97 -24.25 11.39
C GLU A 191 -8.66 -22.88 11.29
N ASN A 192 -7.90 -21.84 10.92
CA ASN A 192 -8.37 -20.46 10.81
C ASN A 192 -8.55 -20.00 9.35
N ARG A 193 -8.33 -20.88 8.36
CA ARG A 193 -8.48 -20.53 6.96
C ARG A 193 -9.94 -20.55 6.55
N SER A 194 -10.45 -19.40 6.13
CA SER A 194 -11.70 -19.33 5.41
C SER A 194 -11.56 -19.95 4.01
N PHE A 195 -12.62 -20.60 3.55
CA PHE A 195 -12.74 -21.17 2.22
C PHE A 195 -14.11 -20.87 1.62
N LEU A 196 -14.23 -21.04 0.30
CA LEU A 196 -15.50 -20.91 -0.41
C LEU A 196 -16.17 -22.27 -0.53
N LEU A 197 -17.48 -22.33 -0.34
CA LEU A 197 -18.24 -23.54 -0.63
C LEU A 197 -18.28 -23.79 -2.13
N LYS A 198 -18.39 -25.06 -2.53
CA LYS A 198 -18.69 -25.43 -3.91
C LYS A 198 -20.05 -24.86 -4.32
N PRO A 199 -20.31 -24.65 -5.62
CA PRO A 199 -21.63 -24.27 -6.10
C PRO A 199 -22.71 -25.26 -5.61
N LEU A 200 -23.90 -24.76 -5.31
CA LEU A 200 -24.98 -25.57 -4.74
C LEU A 200 -25.34 -26.78 -5.59
N CYS A 201 -25.30 -26.66 -6.92
CA CYS A 201 -25.52 -27.78 -7.83
C CYS A 201 -24.53 -28.93 -7.63
N LYS A 202 -23.27 -28.63 -7.30
CA LYS A 202 -22.25 -29.64 -7.01
C LYS A 202 -22.45 -30.23 -5.63
N ILE A 203 -22.80 -29.40 -4.65
CA ILE A 203 -23.09 -29.89 -3.29
C ILE A 203 -24.28 -30.85 -3.30
N SER A 204 -25.31 -30.59 -4.10
CA SER A 204 -26.46 -31.50 -4.23
C SER A 204 -26.14 -32.83 -4.93
N GLU A 205 -25.06 -32.89 -5.71
CA GLU A 205 -24.58 -34.12 -6.34
C GLU A 205 -23.68 -34.94 -5.40
N LEU A 206 -23.21 -34.35 -4.29
CA LEU A 206 -22.37 -35.06 -3.31
C LEU A 206 -23.22 -36.04 -2.49
N PRO A 207 -22.64 -37.18 -2.07
CA PRO A 207 -23.27 -38.03 -1.06
C PRO A 207 -23.58 -37.24 0.22
N ASP A 208 -24.68 -37.58 0.90
CA ASP A 208 -25.13 -36.89 2.13
C ASP A 208 -24.06 -36.82 3.23
N ASN A 209 -23.14 -37.80 3.26
CA ASN A 209 -22.04 -37.90 4.24
C ASN A 209 -20.72 -37.30 3.72
N SER A 210 -20.72 -36.59 2.59
CA SER A 210 -19.50 -35.99 2.03
C SER A 210 -19.08 -34.76 2.81
N HIS A 211 -17.81 -34.70 3.20
CA HIS A 211 -17.18 -33.51 3.79
C HIS A 211 -16.48 -32.63 2.75
N ASP A 212 -16.51 -33.01 1.46
CA ASP A 212 -15.83 -32.30 0.37
C ASP A 212 -16.68 -31.16 -0.19
N VAL A 213 -17.06 -30.24 0.69
CA VAL A 213 -17.89 -29.07 0.36
C VAL A 213 -17.07 -27.84 0.00
N GLU A 214 -15.74 -27.90 0.14
CA GLU A 214 -14.82 -26.80 -0.07
C GLU A 214 -14.36 -26.69 -1.53
N SER A 215 -14.50 -25.51 -2.13
CA SER A 215 -13.95 -25.18 -3.44
C SER A 215 -12.42 -25.20 -3.46
N ASP A 216 -11.85 -25.50 -4.63
CA ASP A 216 -10.41 -25.62 -4.79
C ASP A 216 -9.64 -24.30 -4.58
N THR A 217 -8.82 -24.26 -3.53
CA THR A 217 -8.01 -23.09 -3.14
C THR A 217 -6.62 -23.12 -3.78
N LEU A 218 -5.94 -21.96 -3.81
CA LEU A 218 -4.54 -21.86 -4.26
C LEU A 218 -3.61 -22.85 -3.54
N LEU A 219 -3.84 -23.09 -2.24
CA LEU A 219 -3.03 -24.02 -1.45
C LEU A 219 -3.28 -25.46 -1.88
N LYS A 220 -4.54 -25.88 -2.06
CA LYS A 220 -4.88 -27.21 -2.56
C LYS A 220 -4.26 -27.46 -3.95
N LYS A 221 -4.31 -26.46 -4.84
CA LYS A 221 -3.62 -26.50 -6.15
C LYS A 221 -2.11 -26.66 -6.02
N TYR A 222 -1.50 -25.94 -5.08
CA TYR A 222 -0.06 -26.04 -4.82
C TYR A 222 0.35 -27.42 -4.28
N VAL A 223 -0.43 -28.00 -3.38
CA VAL A 223 -0.21 -29.37 -2.88
C VAL A 223 -0.30 -30.39 -4.00
N ARG A 224 -1.24 -30.21 -4.94
CA ARG A 224 -1.48 -31.09 -6.09
C ARG A 224 -0.66 -30.73 -7.35
N ARG A 225 0.37 -29.89 -7.23
CA ARG A 225 1.19 -29.51 -8.40
C ARG A 225 1.93 -30.72 -9.03
N PRO A 226 2.28 -30.73 -10.32
CA PRO A 226 3.04 -31.83 -10.91
C PRO A 226 4.45 -31.98 -10.33
N ARG A 227 5.06 -33.17 -10.45
CA ARG A 227 6.42 -33.45 -9.94
C ARG A 227 7.50 -32.55 -10.54
N ILE A 228 7.34 -32.09 -11.79
CA ILE A 228 8.31 -31.14 -12.40
C ILE A 228 8.40 -29.81 -11.63
N MET A 229 7.34 -29.46 -10.89
CA MET A 229 7.22 -28.25 -10.09
C MET A 229 7.58 -28.49 -8.61
N GLU A 230 8.20 -29.62 -8.25
CA GLU A 230 8.49 -29.98 -6.86
C GLU A 230 9.30 -28.89 -6.14
N ASN A 231 10.28 -28.33 -6.85
CA ASN A 231 11.23 -27.32 -6.34
C ASN A 231 10.69 -25.88 -6.35
N ILE A 232 9.43 -25.67 -6.76
CA ILE A 232 8.81 -24.35 -6.78
C ILE A 232 8.17 -24.09 -5.42
N CYS A 233 8.48 -22.96 -4.79
CA CYS A 233 7.85 -22.54 -3.54
C CYS A 233 6.46 -21.93 -3.77
N LEU A 234 5.66 -21.81 -2.71
CA LEU A 234 4.29 -21.30 -2.81
C LEU A 234 4.24 -19.87 -3.37
N ALA A 235 5.18 -19.00 -2.98
CA ALA A 235 5.27 -17.64 -3.51
C ALA A 235 5.50 -17.62 -5.03
N ASP A 236 6.45 -18.43 -5.52
CA ASP A 236 6.74 -18.57 -6.95
C ASP A 236 5.51 -19.13 -7.69
N PHE A 237 4.87 -20.16 -7.13
CA PHE A 237 3.68 -20.79 -7.69
C PHE A 237 2.52 -19.79 -7.84
N ALA A 238 2.23 -19.03 -6.79
CA ALA A 238 1.16 -18.03 -6.78
C ALA A 238 1.43 -16.83 -7.70
N ALA A 239 2.69 -16.40 -7.78
CA ALA A 239 3.08 -15.23 -8.55
C ALA A 239 3.18 -15.52 -10.05
N TRP A 240 3.74 -16.66 -10.44
CA TRP A 240 4.11 -16.91 -11.84
C TRP A 240 3.14 -17.79 -12.61
N TYR A 241 2.18 -18.44 -11.96
CA TYR A 241 1.30 -19.39 -12.64
C TYR A 241 -0.18 -18.99 -12.54
N ASP A 242 -0.87 -19.14 -13.66
CA ASP A 242 -2.32 -19.10 -13.75
C ASP A 242 -2.86 -20.52 -13.95
N PHE A 243 -4.09 -20.73 -13.47
CA PHE A 243 -4.78 -22.01 -13.53
C PHE A 243 -6.08 -21.79 -14.29
N SER A 244 -6.30 -22.57 -15.33
CA SER A 244 -7.58 -22.64 -16.05
C SER A 244 -7.97 -24.10 -16.25
N PHE A 245 -9.25 -24.35 -16.46
CA PHE A 245 -9.77 -25.67 -16.80
C PHE A 245 -10.27 -25.62 -18.25
N GLU A 246 -10.14 -26.72 -18.99
CA GLU A 246 -10.63 -26.79 -20.37
C GLU A 246 -12.16 -26.95 -20.39
N GLN A 247 -12.86 -25.96 -20.95
CA GLN A 247 -14.34 -25.80 -21.05
C GLN A 247 -15.07 -25.51 -19.72
N ASP A 248 -16.39 -25.24 -19.78
CA ASP A 248 -17.35 -24.84 -18.71
C ASP A 248 -17.41 -25.77 -17.46
N ASP A 249 -16.37 -26.56 -17.26
CA ASP A 249 -16.01 -27.37 -16.12
C ASP A 249 -15.27 -26.54 -15.03
N GLU A 250 -15.55 -25.23 -14.87
CA GLU A 250 -15.37 -24.59 -13.54
C GLU A 250 -16.15 -25.38 -12.44
N LEU A 251 -17.08 -26.21 -12.90
CA LEU A 251 -17.94 -27.13 -12.18
C LEU A 251 -17.36 -28.55 -11.96
N VAL A 252 -16.17 -28.89 -12.48
CA VAL A 252 -15.58 -30.21 -12.24
C VAL A 252 -14.32 -30.06 -11.40
N ASP A 253 -14.52 -30.09 -10.08
CA ASP A 253 -13.51 -30.62 -9.17
C ASP A 253 -13.18 -32.01 -9.69
N THR A 254 -12.10 -32.08 -10.48
CA THR A 254 -11.61 -33.36 -10.95
C THR A 254 -11.13 -34.06 -9.69
N LEU A 255 -11.89 -35.08 -9.29
CA LEU A 255 -11.55 -36.08 -8.29
C LEU A 255 -10.14 -36.60 -8.59
N LEU A 256 -9.14 -35.92 -8.04
CA LEU A 256 -7.84 -36.51 -7.78
C LEU A 256 -8.00 -37.14 -6.40
N GLU A 257 -8.68 -38.29 -6.39
CA GLU A 257 -8.89 -39.13 -5.19
C GLU A 257 -7.59 -39.73 -4.66
N ASP A 258 -6.50 -39.64 -5.42
CA ASP A 258 -5.20 -40.12 -5.00
C ASP A 258 -4.37 -38.99 -4.38
N ASP A 259 -3.81 -39.26 -3.20
CA ASP A 259 -2.79 -38.47 -2.49
C ASP A 259 -1.45 -38.38 -3.28
N HIS A 260 -1.48 -38.72 -4.57
CA HIS A 260 -0.36 -38.79 -5.50
C HIS A 260 -0.31 -37.56 -6.42
N PRO A 261 0.88 -36.97 -6.63
CA PRO A 261 1.04 -35.86 -7.55
C PRO A 261 0.58 -36.26 -8.96
N PRO A 262 -0.28 -35.46 -9.62
CA PRO A 262 -0.76 -35.77 -10.96
C PRO A 262 0.39 -35.76 -11.97
N GLU A 263 0.32 -36.68 -12.93
CA GLU A 263 1.27 -36.77 -14.04
C GLU A 263 0.95 -35.71 -15.11
N ILE A 264 1.99 -35.25 -15.80
CA ILE A 264 1.86 -34.25 -16.87
C ILE A 264 1.42 -34.98 -18.14
N ILE A 265 0.30 -34.54 -18.71
CA ILE A 265 -0.21 -35.10 -19.97
C ILE A 265 0.60 -34.56 -21.15
N SER A 266 0.90 -33.26 -21.15
CA SER A 266 1.77 -32.64 -22.17
C SER A 266 2.35 -31.30 -21.71
N ILE A 267 3.44 -30.89 -22.36
CA ILE A 267 4.06 -29.57 -22.21
C ILE A 267 4.05 -28.89 -23.58
N GLN A 268 3.47 -27.69 -23.64
CA GLN A 268 3.49 -26.87 -24.85
C GLN A 268 4.38 -25.65 -24.65
N HIS A 269 5.20 -25.36 -25.66
CA HIS A 269 6.00 -24.15 -25.78
C HIS A 269 5.42 -23.30 -26.91
N ASN A 270 4.84 -22.15 -26.58
CA ASN A 270 4.45 -21.17 -27.60
C ASN A 270 5.62 -20.23 -27.91
N ASN A 271 5.64 -19.64 -29.11
CA ASN A 271 6.65 -18.70 -29.63
C ASN A 271 6.93 -17.45 -28.75
N GLN A 272 6.26 -17.30 -27.60
CA GLN A 272 6.39 -16.21 -26.63
C GLN A 272 6.93 -16.66 -25.25
N ASP A 273 7.72 -17.74 -25.17
CA ASP A 273 8.30 -18.29 -23.92
C ASP A 273 7.29 -18.72 -22.84
N ASN A 274 6.00 -18.79 -23.18
CA ASN A 274 4.97 -19.22 -22.24
C ASN A 274 4.94 -20.76 -22.19
N GLN A 275 5.40 -21.30 -21.07
CA GLN A 275 5.29 -22.72 -20.72
C GLN A 275 3.86 -23.03 -20.25
N ILE A 276 3.25 -24.01 -20.88
CA ILE A 276 1.91 -24.51 -20.53
C ILE A 276 2.05 -25.99 -20.13
N TYR A 277 1.53 -26.32 -18.95
CA TYR A 277 1.52 -27.68 -18.41
C TYR A 277 0.08 -28.19 -18.36
N HIS A 278 -0.20 -29.31 -19.01
CA HIS A 278 -1.49 -30.00 -18.93
C HIS A 278 -1.44 -31.07 -17.84
N VAL A 279 -2.37 -30.99 -16.89
CA VAL A 279 -2.41 -31.82 -15.68
C VAL A 279 -3.85 -32.30 -15.47
N GLY A 280 -4.19 -33.46 -16.03
CA GLY A 280 -5.61 -33.85 -16.13
C GLY A 280 -6.39 -32.80 -16.93
N LYS A 281 -7.48 -32.29 -16.35
CA LYS A 281 -8.29 -31.18 -16.89
C LYS A 281 -7.76 -29.79 -16.54
N MET A 282 -6.71 -29.69 -15.71
CA MET A 282 -6.14 -28.42 -15.29
C MET A 282 -4.99 -27.99 -16.21
N LEU A 283 -5.07 -26.76 -16.69
CA LEU A 283 -4.04 -26.06 -17.43
C LEU A 283 -3.27 -25.13 -16.50
N ILE A 284 -1.96 -25.33 -16.36
CA ILE A 284 -1.08 -24.42 -15.65
C ILE A 284 -0.28 -23.60 -16.66
N LYS A 285 -0.50 -22.29 -16.69
CA LYS A 285 0.19 -21.38 -17.62
C LYS A 285 1.16 -20.49 -16.87
N LYS A 286 2.42 -20.50 -17.28
CA LYS A 286 3.42 -19.55 -16.78
C LYS A 286 3.17 -18.16 -17.37
N ARG A 287 3.21 -17.15 -16.50
CA ARG A 287 3.02 -15.73 -16.84
C ARG A 287 4.33 -15.10 -17.29
N SER A 288 4.24 -14.12 -18.18
CA SER A 288 5.37 -13.26 -18.55
C SER A 288 5.73 -12.26 -17.44
N ASN A 289 4.72 -11.80 -16.69
CA ASN A 289 4.89 -10.88 -15.56
C ASN A 289 4.28 -11.48 -14.28
N PRO A 290 5.02 -11.49 -13.15
CA PRO A 290 4.53 -12.09 -11.92
C PRO A 290 3.39 -11.26 -11.32
N LYS A 291 2.47 -11.92 -10.61
CA LYS A 291 1.50 -11.24 -9.75
C LYS A 291 2.22 -10.62 -8.55
N ILE A 292 1.64 -9.54 -8.02
CA ILE A 292 2.03 -9.01 -6.71
C ILE A 292 1.36 -9.90 -5.66
N ILE A 293 2.16 -10.60 -4.88
CA ILE A 293 1.65 -11.43 -3.79
C ILE A 293 1.38 -10.58 -2.54
N ARG A 294 0.26 -10.85 -1.87
CA ARG A 294 -0.07 -10.36 -0.53
C ARG A 294 -0.34 -11.56 0.35
N TYR A 295 -0.09 -11.42 1.63
CA TYR A 295 -0.25 -12.47 2.64
C TYR A 295 -0.45 -11.79 4.00
N VAL A 296 -0.69 -12.55 5.07
CA VAL A 296 -1.12 -12.00 6.37
C VAL A 296 -0.09 -11.05 6.98
N ARG A 297 1.22 -11.37 6.87
CA ARG A 297 2.34 -10.57 7.42
C ARG A 297 2.33 -10.51 8.94
N TYR A 298 2.47 -11.68 9.57
CA TYR A 298 2.59 -11.76 11.01
C TYR A 298 3.79 -10.96 11.52
N ASN A 299 3.57 -10.22 12.61
CA ASN A 299 4.61 -9.40 13.23
C ASN A 299 5.56 -10.30 14.02
N GLU A 300 6.87 -10.16 13.79
CA GLU A 300 7.88 -11.01 14.42
C GLU A 300 7.90 -10.92 15.96
N HIS A 301 7.60 -9.76 16.53
CA HIS A 301 7.61 -9.55 17.98
C HIS A 301 6.31 -9.98 18.66
N ASN A 302 5.17 -9.69 18.03
CA ASN A 302 3.86 -9.98 18.60
C ASN A 302 3.38 -11.42 18.34
N ASP A 303 3.79 -12.01 17.21
CA ASP A 303 3.40 -13.36 16.78
C ASP A 303 4.56 -14.03 16.04
N SER A 304 5.63 -14.32 16.80
CA SER A 304 6.88 -14.88 16.29
C SER A 304 6.68 -16.24 15.64
N GLU A 305 5.83 -17.10 16.21
CA GLU A 305 5.58 -18.44 15.71
C GLU A 305 4.95 -18.41 14.32
N ASN A 306 3.86 -17.66 14.13
CA ASN A 306 3.25 -17.53 12.81
C ASN A 306 4.13 -16.74 11.83
N HIS A 307 4.94 -15.79 12.32
CA HIS A 307 5.91 -15.10 11.49
C HIS A 307 6.86 -16.11 10.81
N PHE A 308 7.56 -16.94 11.60
CA PHE A 308 8.52 -17.91 11.03
C PHE A 308 7.82 -19.00 10.22
N ARG A 309 6.65 -19.47 10.64
CA ARG A 309 5.84 -20.43 9.87
C ARG A 309 5.46 -19.87 8.51
N GLU A 310 4.96 -18.64 8.47
CA GLU A 310 4.57 -17.95 7.22
C GLU A 310 5.75 -17.80 6.26
N GLN A 311 6.94 -17.42 6.76
CA GLN A 311 8.14 -17.30 5.93
C GLN A 311 8.54 -18.65 5.31
N LEU A 312 8.54 -19.71 6.11
CA LEU A 312 8.84 -21.07 5.62
C LEU A 312 7.80 -21.55 4.60
N MET A 313 6.51 -21.33 4.90
CA MET A 313 5.39 -21.70 4.03
C MET A 313 5.47 -21.00 2.67
N LEU A 314 5.89 -19.74 2.61
CA LEU A 314 5.93 -18.98 1.36
C LEU A 314 7.16 -19.32 0.50
N PHE A 315 8.34 -19.42 1.13
CA PHE A 315 9.61 -19.35 0.40
C PHE A 315 10.36 -20.68 0.30
N ILE A 316 9.93 -21.72 1.01
CA ILE A 316 10.48 -23.07 0.90
C ILE A 316 9.48 -23.97 0.16
N PRO A 317 9.92 -24.87 -0.75
CA PRO A 317 9.04 -25.85 -1.37
C PRO A 317 8.53 -26.89 -0.36
N TRP A 318 7.25 -27.27 -0.45
CA TRP A 318 6.62 -28.28 0.42
C TRP A 318 5.38 -28.90 -0.25
N ARG A 319 4.97 -30.09 0.22
CA ARG A 319 3.76 -30.81 -0.23
C ARG A 319 2.70 -30.88 0.85
N LYS A 320 3.10 -31.22 2.08
CA LYS A 320 2.22 -31.23 3.25
C LYS A 320 2.71 -30.17 4.22
N GLU A 321 1.82 -29.32 4.71
CA GLU A 321 2.18 -28.20 5.58
C GLU A 321 2.79 -28.68 6.91
N CYS A 322 2.30 -29.80 7.44
CA CYS A 322 2.86 -30.44 8.64
C CYS A 322 4.34 -30.82 8.49
N ASN A 323 4.83 -31.01 7.25
CA ASN A 323 6.22 -31.38 6.99
C ASN A 323 7.16 -30.16 6.93
N ILE A 324 6.66 -28.93 6.98
CA ILE A 324 7.48 -27.71 6.87
C ILE A 324 8.51 -27.63 8.01
N ILE A 325 8.10 -28.00 9.23
CA ILE A 325 8.99 -28.01 10.40
C ILE A 325 10.08 -29.08 10.28
N GLY A 326 9.76 -30.23 9.67
CA GLY A 326 10.66 -31.38 9.53
C GLY A 326 11.21 -31.83 10.88
N ASN A 327 12.53 -32.06 10.95
CA ASN A 327 13.21 -32.52 12.16
C ASN A 327 13.62 -31.39 13.12
N SER A 328 13.16 -30.16 12.90
CA SER A 328 13.42 -29.05 13.84
C SER A 328 12.40 -29.06 14.98
N THR A 329 12.75 -28.50 16.14
CA THR A 329 11.83 -28.44 17.28
C THR A 329 10.74 -27.38 17.11
N ASN A 330 11.03 -26.28 16.42
CA ASN A 330 10.08 -25.20 16.14
C ASN A 330 10.39 -24.52 14.79
N PHE A 331 9.46 -23.68 14.32
CA PHE A 331 9.59 -22.95 13.06
C PHE A 331 10.77 -21.97 13.06
N GLN A 332 11.06 -21.33 14.20
CA GLN A 332 12.18 -20.39 14.31
C GLN A 332 13.54 -21.04 14.04
N GLN A 333 13.79 -22.20 14.64
CA GLN A 333 15.04 -22.95 14.41
C GLN A 333 15.17 -23.40 12.96
N LYS A 334 14.06 -23.85 12.34
CA LYS A 334 14.06 -24.21 10.92
C LYS A 334 14.32 -23.00 10.02
N TYR A 335 13.72 -21.86 10.34
CA TYR A 335 13.92 -20.60 9.63
C TYR A 335 15.39 -20.18 9.71
N GLU A 336 16.02 -20.19 10.88
CA GLU A 336 17.42 -19.75 11.03
C GLU A 336 18.37 -20.62 10.17
N LYS A 337 18.11 -21.94 10.10
CA LYS A 337 18.87 -22.86 9.22
C LYS A 337 18.75 -22.52 7.72
N LEU A 338 17.62 -21.96 7.29
CA LEU A 338 17.30 -21.68 5.88
C LEU A 338 17.24 -20.18 5.56
N LYS A 339 17.64 -19.33 6.50
CA LYS A 339 17.43 -17.87 6.48
C LYS A 339 17.96 -17.22 5.21
N CYS A 340 19.18 -17.56 4.81
CA CYS A 340 19.78 -17.01 3.59
C CYS A 340 18.95 -17.32 2.34
N GLN A 341 18.49 -18.57 2.18
CA GLN A 341 17.66 -18.99 1.06
C GLN A 341 16.31 -18.25 1.06
N ILE A 342 15.68 -18.16 2.22
CA ILE A 342 14.39 -17.48 2.40
C ILE A 342 14.53 -16.00 2.06
N LEU A 343 15.54 -15.30 2.60
CA LEU A 343 15.74 -13.88 2.35
C LEU A 343 16.03 -13.59 0.88
N ILE A 344 16.84 -14.41 0.20
CA ILE A 344 17.10 -14.27 -1.24
C ILE A 344 15.79 -14.40 -2.02
N LYS A 345 14.96 -15.40 -1.71
CA LYS A 345 13.67 -15.59 -2.39
C LYS A 345 12.66 -14.49 -2.04
N ALA A 346 12.58 -14.09 -0.78
CA ALA A 346 11.69 -13.04 -0.30
C ALA A 346 11.98 -11.70 -1.00
N ARG A 347 13.27 -11.37 -1.25
CA ARG A 347 13.66 -10.16 -2.00
C ARG A 347 13.02 -10.06 -3.38
N ASN A 348 12.73 -11.17 -4.05
CA ASN A 348 12.07 -11.15 -5.37
C ASN A 348 10.65 -10.57 -5.32
N TYR A 349 9.99 -10.70 -4.17
CA TYR A 349 8.59 -10.32 -3.96
C TYR A 349 8.44 -9.09 -3.06
N ASN A 350 9.42 -8.88 -2.19
CA ASN A 350 9.50 -7.75 -1.27
C ASN A 350 10.40 -6.62 -1.80
N LYS A 351 10.59 -6.52 -3.13
CA LYS A 351 11.45 -5.50 -3.77
C LYS A 351 11.16 -4.08 -3.27
N ASN A 352 9.91 -3.78 -2.93
CA ASN A 352 9.57 -2.46 -2.38
C ASN A 352 10.13 -2.26 -0.95
N ASN A 353 10.19 -3.28 -0.08
CA ASN A 353 10.72 -3.08 1.27
C ASN A 353 12.24 -2.81 1.29
N PHE A 354 13.02 -3.41 0.37
CA PHE A 354 14.47 -3.25 0.33
C PHE A 354 14.95 -2.13 -0.60
N ALA A 355 14.24 -1.87 -1.71
CA ALA A 355 14.58 -0.76 -2.60
C ALA A 355 14.37 0.61 -1.96
N PHE A 356 13.51 0.72 -0.93
CA PHE A 356 13.38 1.97 -0.18
C PHE A 356 14.63 2.27 0.67
N GLU A 357 15.31 1.27 1.24
CA GLU A 357 16.55 1.48 2.01
C GLU A 357 17.77 1.70 1.11
N ASP A 358 17.89 0.95 0.00
CA ASP A 358 19.06 1.04 -0.90
C ASP A 358 19.09 2.35 -1.73
N LEU A 359 17.93 2.95 -2.05
CA LEU A 359 17.87 4.27 -2.70
C LEU A 359 18.49 5.38 -1.83
N PHE A 360 18.40 5.29 -0.49
CA PHE A 360 19.01 6.27 0.41
C PHE A 360 20.54 6.22 0.41
N VAL A 361 21.14 5.04 0.21
CA VAL A 361 22.60 4.88 0.19
C VAL A 361 23.18 5.40 -1.13
N THR A 362 22.43 5.29 -2.23
CA THR A 362 22.94 5.68 -3.56
C THR A 362 22.74 7.17 -3.87
N GLU A 363 21.70 7.84 -3.33
CA GLU A 363 21.47 9.28 -3.57
C GLU A 363 22.26 10.22 -2.65
N ASN A 364 22.69 9.75 -1.45
CA ASN A 364 23.57 10.53 -0.58
C ASN A 364 24.93 10.87 -1.23
N ASN A 365 25.37 10.08 -2.22
CA ASN A 365 26.60 10.34 -2.97
C ASN A 365 26.40 11.28 -4.18
N ASN A 366 25.17 11.49 -4.65
CA ASN A 366 24.89 12.29 -5.86
C ASN A 366 24.30 13.69 -5.58
N CYS A 367 23.89 13.98 -4.34
CA CYS A 367 23.28 15.27 -3.98
C CYS A 367 24.28 16.46 -3.91
N MET A 368 25.58 16.23 -4.11
CA MET A 368 26.59 17.31 -4.07
C MET A 368 26.72 18.16 -5.35
N ILE A 369 26.00 17.86 -6.45
CA ILE A 369 26.32 18.47 -7.77
C ILE A 369 25.31 19.53 -8.28
N MET A 370 24.16 19.75 -7.62
CA MET A 370 23.15 20.72 -8.10
C MET A 370 23.28 22.13 -7.51
N ASN A 371 24.49 22.60 -7.22
CA ASN A 371 24.78 24.01 -6.94
C ASN A 371 25.13 24.74 -8.25
N ARG A 372 24.13 25.07 -9.07
CA ARG A 372 24.30 26.10 -10.11
C ARG A 372 23.24 27.19 -9.98
N LYS A 373 23.75 28.35 -9.56
CA LYS A 373 23.13 29.68 -9.48
C LYS A 373 22.15 29.91 -10.64
N LEU A 374 20.90 30.24 -10.33
CA LEU A 374 19.99 30.88 -11.28
C LEU A 374 19.86 32.36 -10.85
N SER A 375 20.48 33.21 -11.66
CA SER A 375 20.56 34.66 -11.50
C SER A 375 19.20 35.34 -11.68
N THR A 376 18.96 36.37 -10.86
CA THR A 376 17.86 37.33 -10.96
C THR A 376 18.12 38.37 -12.06
N VAL A 377 17.16 38.58 -12.98
CA VAL A 377 17.12 39.71 -13.93
C VAL A 377 15.65 40.18 -14.10
N PRO A 378 15.37 41.49 -14.25
CA PRO A 378 14.23 42.17 -13.60
C PRO A 378 12.93 42.27 -14.42
N GLN A 379 11.91 42.77 -13.70
CA GLN A 379 10.51 42.97 -14.09
C GLN A 379 10.31 43.66 -15.44
N MET A 380 9.44 43.08 -16.27
CA MET A 380 8.72 43.81 -17.32
C MET A 380 7.27 44.00 -16.88
N HIS A 381 6.85 45.25 -16.78
CA HIS A 381 5.46 45.65 -16.64
C HIS A 381 4.66 45.27 -17.89
N HIS A 382 3.52 44.60 -17.73
CA HIS A 382 2.33 44.97 -18.49
C HIS A 382 1.02 44.45 -17.87
N THR A 383 0.19 45.44 -17.56
CA THR A 383 -1.27 45.54 -17.62
C THR A 383 -2.05 44.41 -18.33
N GLY A 384 -3.14 43.94 -17.70
CA GLY A 384 -4.23 43.28 -18.43
C GLY A 384 -5.01 42.27 -17.59
N ARG A 385 -6.11 42.73 -16.96
CA ARG A 385 -7.14 41.88 -16.37
C ARG A 385 -7.82 41.04 -17.46
N HIS A 386 -8.03 39.75 -17.22
CA HIS A 386 -9.30 39.10 -17.58
C HIS A 386 -9.64 37.95 -16.61
N LYS A 387 -10.78 38.11 -15.93
CA LYS A 387 -11.53 37.05 -15.24
C LYS A 387 -12.30 36.24 -16.28
N MET A 388 -12.26 34.92 -16.18
CA MET A 388 -13.38 34.02 -16.50
C MET A 388 -13.35 32.91 -15.43
N ARG A 389 -14.32 32.95 -14.52
CA ARG A 389 -15.53 32.10 -14.46
C ARG A 389 -15.20 30.66 -14.10
#